data_AF-A0A5N4CEX2-F1
#
_entry.id   AF-A0A5N4CEX2-F1
#
_cell.length_a   1.000
_cell.length_b   1.000
_cell.length_c   1.000
_cell.angle_alpha   90.00
_cell.angle_beta   90.00
_cell.angle_gamma   90.00
#
_symmetry.space_group_name_H-M   'P 1'
#
loop_
_entity.id
_entity.type
_entity.pdbx_description
1 polymer ?
#
loop_
_entity_poly.entity_id
_entity_poly.type
_entity_poly.pdbx_seq_one_letter_code
_entity_poly.pdbx_strand_id
1 'polypeptide(L)'
;MSFELERRVQTTCEKVLDLMCHMVLPIQDGGKPQEEPSKVKPKFRKGTVTSSDLKLLPCTSKAIMPYCLHLMLACFKLRAFTDSRDDMALGHVIVLLQQEWPRGETLFLKAVSKICQQGNFQYENFFNYVTNIDMLEEFAYLRTQEGGKIHLELLPNQGMLIKHHTVTRGITKGVKEDFRLAMERQVSRCGENLMLVLHRFCVNEKVLLLQTLA
;
A
#
# COMPACT_ATOMS: atom_id res chain seq x y z
N MET A 1 10.56 19.44 -7.99
CA MET A 1 11.27 18.86 -6.83
C MET A 1 12.77 19.06 -7.08
N SER A 2 13.61 19.36 -6.09
CA SER A 2 15.05 19.56 -6.36
C SER A 2 15.72 18.21 -6.62
N PHE A 3 16.61 18.15 -7.61
CA PHE A 3 17.34 16.93 -7.99
C PHE A 3 18.07 16.26 -6.80
N GLU A 4 18.53 17.07 -5.84
CA GLU A 4 19.16 16.58 -4.63
C GLU A 4 18.17 15.87 -3.67
N LEU A 5 16.93 16.34 -3.58
CA LEU A 5 15.90 15.71 -2.75
C LEU A 5 15.50 14.35 -3.32
N GLU A 6 15.35 14.25 -4.65
CA GLU A 6 15.07 12.98 -5.35
C GLU A 6 16.16 11.94 -5.06
N ARG A 7 17.43 12.32 -5.21
CA ARG A 7 18.56 11.44 -4.91
C ARG A 7 18.54 10.97 -3.46
N ARG A 8 18.25 11.86 -2.49
CA ARG A 8 18.17 11.50 -1.06
C ARG A 8 17.03 10.53 -0.78
N VAL A 9 15.87 10.73 -1.40
CA VAL A 9 14.71 9.83 -1.27
C VAL A 9 15.03 8.44 -1.82
N GLN A 10 15.65 8.38 -3.01
CA GLN A 10 16.05 7.12 -3.63
C GLN A 10 17.07 6.34 -2.78
N THR A 11 18.15 6.98 -2.34
CA THR A 11 19.16 6.33 -1.47
C THR A 11 18.56 5.90 -0.12
N THR A 12 17.59 6.65 0.41
CA THR A 12 16.90 6.24 1.65
C THR A 12 16.09 4.97 1.42
N CYS A 13 15.32 4.90 0.34
CA CYS A 13 14.51 3.73 0.01
C CYS A 13 15.37 2.49 -0.27
N GLU A 14 16.47 2.65 -1.00
CA GLU A 14 17.43 1.58 -1.28
C GLU A 14 17.97 0.96 0.03
N LYS A 15 18.46 1.78 0.95
CA LYS A 15 18.96 1.30 2.25
C LYS A 15 17.88 0.65 3.10
N VAL A 16 16.66 1.19 3.08
CA VAL A 16 15.52 0.61 3.79
C VAL A 16 15.15 -0.75 3.20
N LEU A 17 15.08 -0.87 1.87
CA LEU A 17 14.77 -2.12 1.19
C LEU A 17 15.85 -3.17 1.38
N ASP A 18 17.12 -2.78 1.36
CA ASP A 18 18.23 -3.67 1.70
C ASP A 18 18.09 -4.21 3.13
N LEU A 19 17.77 -3.35 4.09
CA LEU A 19 17.53 -3.78 5.46
C LEU A 19 16.35 -4.76 5.56
N MET A 20 15.24 -4.47 4.86
CA MET A 20 14.07 -5.35 4.81
C MET A 20 14.40 -6.74 4.27
N CYS A 21 15.32 -6.87 3.30
CA CYS A 21 15.77 -8.16 2.78
C CYS A 21 16.50 -9.03 3.82
N HIS A 22 17.14 -8.40 4.81
CA HIS A 22 17.86 -9.10 5.87
C HIS A 22 17.01 -9.34 7.13
N MET A 23 15.81 -8.77 7.21
CA MET A 23 14.91 -9.00 8.34
C MET A 23 14.32 -10.40 8.27
N VAL A 24 14.58 -11.21 9.29
CA VAL A 24 13.85 -12.45 9.53
C VAL A 24 12.62 -12.11 10.36
N LEU A 25 11.44 -12.43 9.82
CA LEU A 25 10.19 -12.35 10.56
C LEU A 25 9.90 -13.69 11.21
N PRO A 26 9.53 -13.71 12.51
CA PRO A 26 9.12 -14.95 13.15
C PRO A 26 7.91 -15.51 12.41
N ILE A 27 8.03 -16.75 11.94
CA ILE A 27 6.90 -17.53 11.45
C ILE A 27 6.00 -17.73 12.66
N GLN A 28 4.78 -17.19 12.63
CA GLN A 28 3.80 -17.53 13.66
C GLN A 28 3.40 -18.98 13.46
N ASP A 29 4.02 -19.87 14.22
CA ASP A 29 3.51 -21.21 14.44
C ASP A 29 2.17 -21.09 15.18
N GLY A 30 1.17 -21.85 14.76
CA GLY A 30 -0.20 -21.70 15.25
C GLY A 30 -0.28 -21.97 16.76
N GLY A 31 -0.46 -20.91 17.56
CA GLY A 31 -0.56 -21.07 19.01
C GLY A 31 -1.14 -19.85 19.73
N LYS A 32 -2.45 -19.92 20.04
CA LYS A 32 -3.29 -19.21 21.03
C LYS A 32 -3.14 -17.68 21.23
N PRO A 33 -4.25 -16.96 21.48
CA PRO A 33 -4.21 -15.53 21.83
C PRO A 33 -3.46 -15.35 23.15
N GLN A 34 -2.29 -14.74 23.10
CA GLN A 34 -1.52 -14.41 24.29
C GLN A 34 -2.16 -13.19 24.97
N GLU A 35 -2.71 -13.41 26.17
CA GLU A 35 -3.21 -12.37 27.07
C GLU A 35 -2.17 -11.24 27.24
N GLU A 36 -2.64 -10.00 27.11
CA GLU A 36 -1.89 -8.79 27.47
C GLU A 36 -1.42 -8.85 28.93
N PRO A 37 -0.11 -8.65 29.21
CA PRO A 37 0.29 -8.14 30.51
C PRO A 37 0.10 -6.61 30.52
N SER A 38 -1.01 -6.22 31.13
CA SER A 38 -1.23 -5.00 31.93
C SER A 38 -0.19 -3.85 31.84
N LYS A 39 -0.64 -2.75 31.23
CA LYS A 39 -0.38 -1.33 31.52
C LYS A 39 0.82 -0.98 32.43
N VAL A 40 1.84 -0.39 31.81
CA VAL A 40 2.67 0.64 32.48
C VAL A 40 2.52 1.94 31.69
N LYS A 41 1.84 2.94 32.30
CA LYS A 41 1.70 4.29 31.74
C LYS A 41 3.06 5.00 31.78
N PRO A 42 3.62 5.50 30.66
CA PRO A 42 4.57 6.59 30.72
C PRO A 42 3.77 7.89 30.88
N LYS A 43 3.88 8.54 32.04
CA LYS A 43 3.52 9.96 32.16
C LYS A 43 4.54 10.75 31.34
N PHE A 44 4.14 11.27 30.18
CA PHE A 44 4.88 12.34 29.52
C PHE A 44 4.00 13.57 29.32
N ARG A 45 4.57 14.71 29.74
CA ARG A 45 3.96 16.02 29.88
C ARG A 45 3.51 16.56 28.52
N LYS A 46 2.40 17.31 28.49
CA LYS A 46 2.03 18.19 27.38
C LYS A 46 3.18 19.18 27.15
N GLY A 47 3.91 18.99 26.06
CA GLY A 47 4.92 19.91 25.54
C GLY A 47 4.48 20.38 24.15
N THR A 48 4.50 21.68 23.96
CA THR A 48 4.18 22.41 22.73
C THR A 48 4.87 21.85 21.49
N VAL A 49 4.11 21.78 20.40
CA VAL A 49 4.52 21.43 19.04
C VAL A 49 5.73 22.26 18.62
N THR A 50 6.89 21.61 18.47
CA THR A 50 8.01 21.86 17.52
C THR A 50 9.29 21.17 18.02
N SER A 51 9.36 19.85 17.93
CA SER A 51 10.58 19.08 18.20
C SER A 51 10.49 17.76 17.46
N SER A 52 11.46 17.47 16.61
CA SER A 52 11.64 16.15 16.01
C SER A 52 11.99 15.17 17.12
N ASP A 53 10.98 14.55 17.74
CA ASP A 53 11.19 13.63 18.85
C ASP A 53 12.00 12.41 18.37
N LEU A 54 13.31 12.42 18.66
CA LEU A 54 14.19 11.30 18.43
C LEU A 54 13.76 10.15 19.35
N LYS A 55 13.32 9.05 18.74
CA LYS A 55 12.91 7.83 19.45
C LYS A 55 13.99 6.78 19.31
N LEU A 56 14.49 6.29 20.46
CA LEU A 56 15.30 5.08 20.49
C LEU A 56 14.37 3.88 20.29
N LEU A 57 14.68 3.06 19.27
CA LEU A 57 13.94 1.84 18.96
C LEU A 57 14.83 0.64 19.26
N PRO A 58 14.28 -0.44 19.86
CA PRO A 58 15.00 -1.71 19.96
C PRO A 58 15.44 -2.18 18.58
N CYS A 59 16.69 -2.66 18.47
CA CYS A 59 17.21 -3.19 17.21
C CYS A 59 16.65 -4.61 16.94
N THR A 60 15.36 -4.70 16.64
CA THR A 60 14.63 -5.96 16.38
C THR A 60 13.75 -5.79 15.16
N SER A 61 13.52 -6.85 14.37
CA SER A 61 12.66 -6.78 13.18
C SER A 61 11.27 -6.22 13.51
N LYS A 62 10.70 -6.62 14.65
CA LYS A 62 9.38 -6.17 15.12
C LYS A 62 9.31 -4.65 15.36
N ALA A 63 10.38 -4.05 15.88
CA ALA A 63 10.41 -2.62 16.18
C ALA A 63 10.86 -1.77 14.98
N ILE A 64 11.79 -2.29 14.16
CA ILE A 64 12.36 -1.56 13.02
C ILE A 64 11.42 -1.59 11.82
N MET A 65 10.75 -2.72 11.56
CA MET A 65 9.96 -2.87 10.34
C MET A 65 8.86 -1.81 10.17
N PRO A 66 8.04 -1.48 11.19
CA PRO A 66 7.06 -0.40 11.07
C PRO A 66 7.69 0.95 10.71
N TYR A 67 8.88 1.23 11.25
CA TYR A 67 9.63 2.45 10.95
C TYR A 67 10.13 2.47 9.49
N CYS A 68 10.64 1.34 8.99
CA CYS A 68 11.00 1.18 7.59
C CYS A 68 9.81 1.41 6.65
N LEU A 69 8.66 0.81 6.94
CA LEU A 69 7.43 0.99 6.15
C LEU A 69 6.96 2.45 6.17
N HIS A 70 7.05 3.11 7.32
CA HIS A 70 6.70 4.53 7.45
C HIS A 70 7.62 5.44 6.62
N LEU A 71 8.94 5.17 6.61
CA LEU A 71 9.90 5.87 5.74
C LEU A 71 9.56 5.67 4.25
N MET A 72 9.28 4.43 3.85
CA MET A 72 8.88 4.12 2.47
C MET A 72 7.61 4.87 2.08
N LEU A 73 6.60 4.89 2.96
CA LEU A 73 5.35 5.61 2.73
C LEU A 73 5.61 7.12 2.55
N ALA A 74 6.47 7.71 3.38
CA ALA A 74 6.83 9.12 3.25
C ALA A 74 7.50 9.42 1.89
N CYS A 75 8.34 8.52 1.40
CA CYS A 75 9.02 8.65 0.11
C CYS A 75 8.04 8.60 -1.07
N PHE A 76 7.19 7.57 -1.12
CA PHE A 76 6.20 7.44 -2.20
C PHE A 76 5.10 8.49 -2.13
N LYS A 77 4.72 8.97 -0.95
CA LYS A 77 3.73 10.05 -0.80
C LYS A 77 4.16 11.31 -1.55
N LEU A 78 5.45 11.66 -1.50
CA LEU A 78 5.94 12.83 -2.23
C LEU A 78 5.74 12.66 -3.75
N ARG A 79 6.09 11.48 -4.29
CA ARG A 79 5.97 11.17 -5.72
C ARG A 79 4.50 11.08 -6.18
N ALA A 80 3.68 10.28 -5.49
CA ALA A 80 2.29 9.98 -5.85
C ALA A 80 1.38 11.22 -5.89
N PHE A 81 1.68 12.22 -5.07
CA PHE A 81 0.89 13.45 -4.96
C PHE A 81 1.53 14.66 -5.64
N THR A 82 2.51 14.45 -6.53
CA THR A 82 2.92 15.48 -7.50
C THR A 82 1.83 15.70 -8.57
N ASP A 83 1.95 16.79 -9.35
CA ASP A 83 0.96 17.18 -10.37
C ASP A 83 0.86 16.19 -11.55
N SER A 84 1.90 15.37 -11.77
CA SER A 84 1.86 14.29 -12.77
C SER A 84 1.04 13.10 -12.29
N ARG A 85 0.41 12.40 -13.24
CA ARG A 85 -0.21 11.10 -13.00
C ARG A 85 0.87 10.04 -12.84
N ASP A 86 0.85 9.33 -11.70
CA ASP A 86 1.75 8.23 -11.37
C ASP A 86 0.99 7.19 -10.53
N ASP A 87 0.27 6.31 -11.23
CA ASP A 87 -0.56 5.29 -10.60
C ASP A 87 0.28 4.26 -9.85
N MET A 88 1.52 4.01 -10.30
CA MET A 88 2.43 3.07 -9.66
C MET A 88 2.82 3.58 -8.28
N ALA A 89 3.28 4.84 -8.18
CA ALA A 89 3.57 5.46 -6.90
C ALA A 89 2.33 5.53 -5.99
N LEU A 90 1.16 5.84 -6.55
CA LEU A 90 -0.09 5.91 -5.79
C LEU A 90 -0.52 4.53 -5.27
N GLY A 91 -0.35 3.47 -6.06
CA GLY A 91 -0.60 2.09 -5.64
C GLY A 91 0.36 1.63 -4.54
N HIS A 92 1.65 1.99 -4.61
CA HIS A 92 2.60 1.73 -3.53
C HIS A 92 2.19 2.44 -2.23
N VAL A 93 1.70 3.69 -2.31
CA VAL A 93 1.14 4.41 -1.15
C VAL A 93 -0.04 3.64 -0.55
N ILE A 94 -0.97 3.14 -1.37
CA ILE A 94 -2.15 2.39 -0.90
C ILE A 94 -1.73 1.10 -0.17
N VAL A 95 -0.78 0.34 -0.72
CA VAL A 95 -0.28 -0.89 -0.07
C VAL A 95 0.32 -0.56 1.29
N LEU A 96 1.18 0.46 1.37
CA LEU A 96 1.87 0.84 2.61
C LEU A 96 0.92 1.45 3.65
N LEU A 97 -0.16 2.13 3.22
CA LEU A 97 -1.15 2.75 4.11
C LEU A 97 -1.89 1.77 5.01
N GLN A 98 -1.96 0.49 4.62
CA GLN A 98 -2.57 -0.55 5.44
C GLN A 98 -1.94 -0.63 6.84
N GLN A 99 -0.63 -0.34 6.95
CA GLN A 99 0.10 -0.35 8.23
C GLN A 99 -0.33 0.76 9.19
N GLU A 100 -0.78 1.89 8.64
CA GLU A 100 -1.20 3.04 9.43
C GLU A 100 -2.72 3.03 9.67
N TRP A 101 -3.45 2.01 9.24
CA TRP A 101 -4.90 1.94 9.43
C TRP A 101 -5.24 1.88 10.93
N PRO A 102 -6.26 2.63 11.41
CA PRO A 102 -7.13 3.58 10.68
C PRO A 102 -6.57 5.01 10.58
N ARG A 103 -5.43 5.33 11.22
CA ARG A 103 -4.85 6.68 11.21
C ARG A 103 -4.51 7.19 9.80
N GLY A 104 -4.23 6.28 8.87
CA GLY A 104 -3.93 6.57 7.46
C GLY A 104 -5.14 6.90 6.58
N GLU A 105 -6.38 6.79 7.08
CA GLU A 105 -7.61 6.92 6.30
C GLU A 105 -7.70 8.24 5.53
N THR A 106 -7.37 9.37 6.15
CA THR A 106 -7.42 10.68 5.48
C THR A 106 -6.50 10.73 4.24
N LEU A 107 -5.33 10.09 4.30
CA LEU A 107 -4.42 10.02 3.16
C LEU A 107 -4.92 9.04 2.09
N PHE A 108 -5.56 7.94 2.52
CA PHE A 108 -6.23 6.99 1.62
C PHE A 108 -7.35 7.67 0.83
N LEU A 109 -8.26 8.40 1.50
CA LEU A 109 -9.34 9.13 0.83
C LEU A 109 -8.80 10.20 -0.13
N LYS A 110 -7.65 10.80 0.17
CA LYS A 110 -6.96 11.70 -0.78
C LYS A 110 -6.47 10.95 -2.02
N ALA A 111 -5.95 9.74 -1.87
CA ALA A 111 -5.57 8.88 -3.01
C ALA A 111 -6.79 8.50 -3.85
N VAL A 112 -7.88 8.09 -3.20
CA VAL A 112 -9.17 7.77 -3.85
C VAL A 112 -9.71 8.99 -4.62
N SER A 113 -9.70 10.18 -4.01
CA SER A 113 -10.11 11.41 -4.70
C SER A 113 -9.28 11.69 -5.96
N LYS A 114 -7.95 11.48 -5.90
CA LYS A 114 -7.08 11.63 -7.07
C LYS A 114 -7.44 10.61 -8.16
N ILE A 115 -7.71 9.36 -7.80
CA ILE A 115 -8.18 8.30 -8.72
C ILE A 115 -9.51 8.71 -9.38
N CYS A 116 -10.47 9.20 -8.60
CA CYS A 116 -11.75 9.67 -9.12
C CYS A 116 -11.58 10.82 -10.11
N GLN A 117 -10.72 11.79 -9.81
CA GLN A 117 -10.40 12.90 -10.71
C GLN A 117 -9.78 12.43 -12.03
N GLN A 118 -8.99 11.36 -12.00
CA GLN A 118 -8.35 10.77 -13.18
C GLN A 118 -9.30 9.86 -13.98
N GLY A 119 -10.37 9.37 -13.35
CA GLY A 119 -11.37 8.48 -13.97
C GLY A 119 -10.87 7.07 -14.24
N ASN A 120 -9.59 6.78 -14.00
CA ASN A 120 -9.01 5.45 -14.16
C ASN A 120 -7.77 5.27 -13.28
N PHE A 121 -7.47 4.02 -12.95
CA PHE A 121 -6.33 3.66 -12.11
C PHE A 121 -5.81 2.27 -12.47
N GLN A 122 -4.50 2.16 -12.68
CA GLN A 122 -3.81 0.92 -13.04
C GLN A 122 -2.77 0.54 -11.98
N TYR A 123 -2.94 -0.64 -11.39
CA TYR A 123 -1.99 -1.17 -10.41
C TYR A 123 -2.13 -2.70 -10.27
N GLU A 124 -1.34 -3.45 -11.03
CA GLU A 124 -1.43 -4.92 -11.10
C GLU A 124 -1.07 -5.62 -9.77
N ASN A 125 -0.36 -4.92 -8.88
CA ASN A 125 0.02 -5.41 -7.56
C ASN A 125 -1.08 -5.29 -6.50
N PHE A 126 -2.26 -4.75 -6.86
CA PHE A 126 -3.35 -4.53 -5.92
C PHE A 126 -3.78 -5.82 -5.20
N PHE A 127 -4.16 -6.84 -5.97
CA PHE A 127 -4.59 -8.12 -5.42
C PHE A 127 -3.45 -8.95 -4.82
N ASN A 128 -2.20 -8.57 -5.03
CA ASN A 128 -1.08 -9.26 -4.39
C ASN A 128 -0.97 -8.85 -2.92
N TYR A 129 -1.21 -7.57 -2.60
CA TYR A 129 -0.80 -6.98 -1.32
C TYR A 129 -1.87 -6.20 -0.55
N VAL A 130 -3.01 -5.83 -1.15
CA VAL A 130 -4.08 -5.09 -0.43
C VAL A 130 -5.09 -6.07 0.18
N THR A 131 -5.06 -6.26 1.49
CA THR A 131 -5.94 -7.19 2.23
C THR A 131 -6.88 -6.50 3.22
N ASN A 132 -6.72 -5.18 3.44
CA ASN A 132 -7.61 -4.40 4.30
C ASN A 132 -9.03 -4.31 3.70
N ILE A 133 -10.05 -4.73 4.46
CA ILE A 133 -11.44 -4.84 3.98
C ILE A 133 -12.01 -3.48 3.57
N ASP A 134 -11.80 -2.44 4.39
CA ASP A 134 -12.34 -1.10 4.13
C ASP A 134 -11.78 -0.55 2.80
N MET A 135 -10.50 -0.78 2.52
CA MET A 135 -9.89 -0.41 1.25
C MET A 135 -10.45 -1.22 0.06
N LEU A 136 -10.67 -2.53 0.25
CA LEU A 136 -11.25 -3.38 -0.80
C LEU A 136 -12.68 -2.96 -1.14
N GLU A 137 -13.48 -2.62 -0.13
CA GLU A 137 -14.84 -2.12 -0.29
C GLU A 137 -14.87 -0.82 -1.08
N GLU A 138 -13.98 0.14 -0.74
CA GLU A 138 -13.88 1.40 -1.48
C GLU A 138 -13.53 1.16 -2.95
N PHE A 139 -12.57 0.28 -3.25
CA PHE A 139 -12.22 -0.05 -4.64
C PHE A 139 -13.34 -0.80 -5.39
N ALA A 140 -14.15 -1.60 -4.68
CA ALA A 140 -15.34 -2.20 -5.26
C ALA A 140 -16.39 -1.13 -5.59
N TYR A 141 -16.60 -0.16 -4.68
CA TYR A 141 -17.52 0.95 -4.86
C TYR A 141 -17.15 1.83 -6.05
N LEU A 142 -15.87 2.20 -6.21
CA LEU A 142 -15.39 3.03 -7.33
C LEU A 142 -15.79 2.49 -8.72
N ARG A 143 -15.94 1.17 -8.86
CA ARG A 143 -16.31 0.53 -10.13
C ARG A 143 -17.82 0.58 -10.42
N THR A 144 -18.66 0.87 -9.42
CA THR A 144 -20.12 0.97 -9.60
C THR A 144 -20.52 2.27 -10.30
N GLN A 145 -21.79 2.39 -10.64
CA GLN A 145 -22.30 3.61 -11.27
C GLN A 145 -22.34 4.79 -10.27
N GLU A 146 -22.62 4.49 -9.01
CA GLU A 146 -22.67 5.43 -7.89
C GLU A 146 -21.26 5.90 -7.48
N GLY A 147 -20.27 5.01 -7.52
CA GLY A 147 -18.86 5.34 -7.23
C GLY A 147 -18.10 6.03 -8.37
N GLY A 148 -18.79 6.42 -9.45
CA GLY A 148 -18.20 7.19 -10.55
C GLY A 148 -17.73 6.36 -11.74
N LYS A 149 -17.96 5.04 -11.73
CA LYS A 149 -17.65 4.11 -12.83
C LYS A 149 -16.18 4.20 -13.26
N ILE A 150 -15.29 4.27 -12.27
CA ILE A 150 -13.85 4.39 -12.46
C ILE A 150 -13.33 3.13 -13.19
N HIS A 151 -12.50 3.34 -14.21
CA HIS A 151 -11.86 2.24 -14.93
C HIS A 151 -10.65 1.73 -14.15
N LEU A 152 -10.79 0.55 -13.55
CA LEU A 152 -9.77 -0.06 -12.68
C LEU A 152 -9.08 -1.23 -13.39
N GLU A 153 -7.77 -1.10 -13.62
CA GLU A 153 -6.89 -2.15 -14.17
C GLU A 153 -6.03 -2.72 -13.04
N LEU A 154 -6.63 -3.59 -12.23
CA LEU A 154 -6.00 -4.19 -11.04
C LEU A 154 -5.51 -5.63 -11.27
N LEU A 155 -5.98 -6.26 -12.34
CA LEU A 155 -5.59 -7.62 -12.71
C LEU A 155 -4.48 -7.57 -13.74
N PRO A 156 -3.45 -8.43 -13.61
CA PRO A 156 -2.36 -8.46 -14.58
C PRO A 156 -2.88 -8.77 -15.98
N ASN A 157 -2.27 -8.14 -16.99
CA ASN A 157 -2.56 -8.36 -18.42
C ASN A 157 -3.94 -7.89 -18.95
N GLN A 158 -4.74 -7.13 -18.18
CA GLN A 158 -6.01 -6.59 -18.71
C GLN A 158 -5.82 -5.55 -19.83
N GLY A 159 -4.76 -4.73 -19.77
CA GLY A 159 -4.49 -3.69 -20.76
C GLY A 159 -4.16 -4.21 -22.17
N MET A 160 -3.62 -5.43 -22.30
CA MET A 160 -3.32 -6.05 -23.61
C MET A 160 -4.57 -6.58 -24.32
N LEU A 161 -5.57 -7.06 -23.56
CA LEU A 161 -6.83 -7.56 -24.10
C LEU A 161 -7.74 -6.44 -24.63
N ILE A 162 -7.67 -5.25 -24.02
CA ILE A 162 -8.55 -4.13 -24.38
C ILE A 162 -8.06 -3.41 -25.65
N LYS A 163 -6.74 -3.34 -25.90
CA LYS A 163 -6.19 -2.68 -27.10
C LYS A 163 -6.38 -3.46 -28.41
N HIS A 164 -6.58 -4.77 -28.36
CA HIS A 164 -6.67 -5.62 -29.55
C HIS A 164 -8.08 -6.08 -29.94
N HIS A 165 -9.11 -5.86 -29.11
CA HIS A 165 -10.42 -6.45 -29.37
C HIS A 165 -11.52 -5.40 -29.52
N THR A 166 -12.00 -5.28 -30.76
CA THR A 166 -13.28 -4.69 -31.14
C THR A 166 -14.39 -5.19 -30.21
N VAL A 167 -15.21 -4.25 -29.74
CA VAL A 167 -16.35 -4.43 -28.84
C VAL A 167 -17.24 -5.60 -29.28
N THR A 168 -17.10 -6.76 -28.62
CA THR A 168 -18.05 -7.87 -28.72
C THR A 168 -18.73 -8.07 -27.37
N ARG A 169 -20.07 -8.21 -27.39
CA ARG A 169 -20.99 -8.16 -26.23
C ARG A 169 -20.78 -9.24 -25.13
N GLY A 170 -19.74 -10.08 -25.21
CA GLY A 170 -19.43 -11.13 -24.22
C GLY A 170 -18.21 -10.87 -23.33
N ILE A 171 -17.21 -10.11 -23.82
CA ILE A 171 -15.91 -9.96 -23.14
C ILE A 171 -16.02 -9.09 -21.89
N THR A 172 -16.86 -8.04 -21.94
CA THR A 172 -17.06 -7.13 -20.79
C THR A 172 -17.76 -7.79 -19.60
N LYS A 173 -18.54 -8.85 -19.82
CA LYS A 173 -19.11 -9.66 -18.74
C LYS A 173 -18.04 -10.48 -18.03
N GLY A 174 -17.12 -11.10 -18.80
CA GLY A 174 -15.97 -11.83 -18.24
C GLY A 174 -15.11 -10.93 -17.35
N VAL A 175 -14.77 -9.73 -17.81
CA VAL A 175 -13.95 -8.76 -17.05
C VAL A 175 -14.62 -8.29 -15.74
N LYS A 176 -15.95 -8.20 -15.70
CA LYS A 176 -16.69 -7.90 -14.46
C LYS A 176 -16.69 -9.08 -13.49
N GLU A 177 -16.87 -10.28 -14.01
CA GLU A 177 -16.89 -11.50 -13.21
C GLU A 177 -15.50 -11.82 -12.63
N ASP A 178 -14.45 -11.67 -13.43
CA ASP A 178 -13.06 -11.86 -13.00
C ASP A 178 -12.70 -10.91 -11.86
N PHE A 179 -13.15 -9.65 -11.93
CA PHE A 179 -12.95 -8.69 -10.86
C PHE A 179 -13.70 -9.07 -9.59
N ARG A 180 -14.97 -9.50 -9.70
CA ARG A 180 -15.76 -9.96 -8.55
C ARG A 180 -15.09 -11.15 -7.87
N LEU A 181 -14.68 -12.15 -8.64
CA LEU A 181 -13.98 -13.34 -8.13
C LEU A 181 -12.63 -12.98 -7.51
N ALA A 182 -11.88 -12.05 -8.10
CA ALA A 182 -10.63 -11.56 -7.52
C ALA A 182 -10.85 -10.83 -6.19
N MET A 183 -11.90 -10.02 -6.08
CA MET A 183 -12.29 -9.36 -4.83
C MET A 183 -12.68 -10.37 -3.75
N GLU A 184 -13.50 -11.37 -4.07
CA GLU A 184 -13.90 -12.42 -3.12
C GLU A 184 -12.70 -13.22 -2.60
N ARG A 185 -11.79 -13.59 -3.51
CA ARG A 185 -10.53 -14.23 -3.13
C ARG A 185 -9.70 -13.31 -2.23
N GLN A 186 -9.66 -12.02 -2.51
CA GLN A 186 -8.87 -11.08 -1.72
C GLN A 186 -9.46 -10.84 -0.33
N VAL A 187 -10.79 -10.76 -0.20
CA VAL A 187 -11.47 -10.67 1.09
C VAL A 187 -11.16 -11.88 1.97
N SER A 188 -11.03 -13.09 1.38
CA SER A 188 -10.64 -14.29 2.15
C SER A 188 -9.25 -14.19 2.80
N ARG A 189 -8.41 -13.24 2.36
CA ARG A 189 -7.06 -12.98 2.87
C ARG A 189 -7.02 -11.91 3.97
N CYS A 190 -8.16 -11.37 4.41
CA CYS A 190 -8.20 -10.30 5.42
C CYS A 190 -7.56 -10.69 6.78
N GLY A 191 -7.48 -11.99 7.08
CA GLY A 191 -6.83 -12.53 8.27
C GLY A 191 -5.32 -12.77 8.14
N GLU A 192 -4.72 -12.53 6.97
CA GLU A 192 -3.27 -12.66 6.79
C GLU A 192 -2.51 -11.69 7.69
N ASN A 193 -1.32 -12.10 8.15
CA ASN A 193 -0.46 -11.23 8.94
C ASN A 193 0.04 -10.07 8.06
N LEU A 194 -0.50 -8.88 8.27
CA LEU A 194 -0.18 -7.68 7.51
C LEU A 194 1.33 -7.39 7.45
N MET A 195 2.06 -7.61 8.55
CA MET A 195 3.52 -7.40 8.55
C MET A 195 4.22 -8.35 7.59
N LEU A 196 3.77 -9.61 7.49
CA LEU A 196 4.33 -10.55 6.51
C LEU A 196 3.96 -10.14 5.07
N VAL A 197 2.73 -9.66 4.84
CA VAL A 197 2.29 -9.18 3.52
C VAL A 197 3.14 -8.00 3.07
N LEU A 198 3.34 -7.01 3.94
CA LEU A 198 4.14 -5.82 3.64
C LEU A 198 5.64 -6.12 3.53
N HIS A 199 6.14 -7.12 4.26
CA HIS A 199 7.52 -7.59 4.11
C HIS A 199 7.73 -8.19 2.73
N ARG A 200 6.85 -9.10 2.33
CA ARG A 200 6.87 -9.70 0.99
C ARG A 200 6.76 -8.65 -0.10
N PHE A 201 5.90 -7.65 0.08
CA PHE A 201 5.82 -6.50 -0.84
C PHE A 201 7.18 -5.81 -0.99
N CYS A 202 7.84 -5.45 0.12
CA CYS A 202 9.15 -4.80 0.05
C CYS A 202 10.23 -5.69 -0.59
N VAL A 203 10.23 -6.99 -0.31
CA VAL A 203 11.25 -7.91 -0.81
C VAL A 203 11.03 -8.27 -2.28
N ASN A 204 9.81 -8.66 -2.65
CA ASN A 204 9.49 -9.15 -4.00
C ASN A 204 9.44 -8.00 -5.01
N GLU A 205 8.91 -6.84 -4.61
CA GLU A 205 8.77 -5.68 -5.49
C GLU A 205 9.95 -4.72 -5.39
N LYS A 206 11.07 -5.11 -4.74
CA LYS A 206 12.23 -4.23 -4.51
C LYS A 206 12.66 -3.46 -5.75
N VAL A 207 12.78 -4.16 -6.89
CA VAL A 207 13.21 -3.55 -8.16
C VAL A 207 12.19 -2.52 -8.64
N LEU A 208 10.90 -2.87 -8.61
CA LEU A 208 9.81 -1.99 -9.03
C LEU A 208 9.73 -0.74 -8.14
N LEU A 209 9.82 -0.92 -6.82
CA LEU A 209 9.82 0.16 -5.83
C LEU A 209 10.95 1.17 -6.09
N LEU A 210 12.15 0.69 -6.42
CA LEU A 210 13.29 1.56 -6.75
C LEU A 210 13.11 2.27 -8.10
N GLN A 211 12.56 1.58 -9.10
CA GLN A 211 12.29 2.16 -10.41
C GLN A 211 11.25 3.28 -10.36
N THR A 212 10.22 3.15 -9.52
CA THR A 212 9.19 4.19 -9.35
C THR A 212 9.74 5.48 -8.72
N LEU A 213 10.86 5.41 -8.00
CA LEU A 213 11.53 6.56 -7.37
C LEU A 213 12.66 7.15 -8.23
N ALA A 214 13.00 6.53 -9.35
CA ALA A 214 13.94 7.06 -10.33
C ALA A 214 13.31 8.15 -11.21
#